data_AF-A0A327H2E5-F1
#
_entry.id   AF-A0A327H2E5-F1
#
_cell.length_a   1.000
_cell.length_b   1.000
_cell.length_c   1.000
_cell.angle_alpha   90.00
_cell.angle_beta   90.00
_cell.angle_gamma   90.00
#
_symmetry.space_group_name_H-M   'P 1'
#
loop_
_entity.id
_entity.type
_entity.pdbx_description
1 polymer ?
#
loop_
_entity_poly.entity_id
_entity_poly.type
_entity_poly.pdbx_seq_one_letter_code
_entity_poly.pdbx_strand_id
1 'polypeptide(L)'
;MTPNAEAAAGGDLGIIGTSYPPEDTWMAAYDSIKFEVEIENFHVSPSTSGRVLDWYVCEGIKNYNLCISSSFEDGSITISSILPGVVETFESSTYFNPNGFEGNMTIVYKFDQFDFDSSNDIYSFVVNSTTDYMDIKIDDDTSV
;
A
#
# COMPACT_ATOMS: atom_id res chain seq x y z
N MET A 1 -4.47 31.60 4.71
CA MET A 1 -4.01 30.20 4.63
C MET A 1 -2.57 30.20 5.11
N THR A 2 -2.35 29.86 6.38
CA THR A 2 -1.01 29.67 6.95
C THR A 2 -0.47 28.36 6.40
N PRO A 3 0.77 28.28 5.91
CA PRO A 3 1.35 26.98 5.58
C PRO A 3 1.43 26.17 6.88
N ASN A 4 0.74 25.04 6.94
CA ASN A 4 1.06 23.99 7.89
C ASN A 4 2.44 23.47 7.45
N ALA A 5 3.49 24.06 8.01
CA ALA A 5 4.81 23.48 7.93
C ALA A 5 4.79 22.25 8.83
N GLU A 6 4.53 21.09 8.24
CA GLU A 6 4.75 19.82 8.91
C GLU A 6 6.26 19.67 9.07
N ALA A 7 6.71 19.43 10.30
CA ALA A 7 8.12 19.20 10.55
C ALA A 7 8.50 17.85 9.96
N ALA A 8 9.59 17.79 9.20
CA ALA A 8 10.08 16.53 8.70
C ALA A 8 10.37 15.58 9.86
N ALA A 9 9.97 14.32 9.72
CA ALA A 9 10.38 13.27 10.64
C ALA A 9 11.91 13.14 10.60
N GLY A 10 12.51 12.82 11.75
CA GLY A 10 13.94 12.56 11.80
C GLY A 10 14.26 11.18 11.25
N GLY A 11 15.28 11.08 10.39
CA GLY A 11 15.67 9.83 9.75
C GLY A 11 15.50 9.86 8.24
N ASP A 12 15.55 8.67 7.64
CA ASP A 12 15.35 8.41 6.21
C ASP A 12 14.82 6.99 6.08
N LEU A 13 13.49 6.86 6.06
CA LEU A 13 12.78 5.62 5.77
C LEU A 13 12.22 5.72 4.36
N GLY A 14 12.71 4.87 3.46
CA GLY A 14 12.23 4.85 2.09
C GLY A 14 11.39 3.62 1.79
N ILE A 15 10.33 3.83 1.01
CA ILE A 15 9.54 2.75 0.43
C ILE A 15 10.33 2.23 -0.77
N ILE A 16 10.71 0.95 -0.75
CA ILE A 16 11.49 0.34 -1.84
C ILE A 16 10.64 -0.51 -2.77
N GLY A 17 9.44 -0.92 -2.34
CA GLY A 17 8.55 -1.75 -3.13
C GLY A 17 7.35 -2.29 -2.36
N THR A 18 6.71 -3.29 -2.97
CA THR A 18 5.58 -4.02 -2.39
C THR A 18 5.81 -5.52 -2.54
N SER A 19 5.63 -6.26 -1.46
CA SER A 19 5.65 -7.73 -1.49
C SER A 19 4.31 -8.29 -1.96
N TYR A 20 3.20 -7.66 -1.56
CA TYR A 20 1.86 -8.10 -1.93
C TYR A 20 0.85 -6.93 -1.94
N PRO A 21 0.01 -6.82 -2.98
CA PRO A 21 0.08 -7.55 -4.24
C PRO A 21 1.29 -7.09 -5.06
N PRO A 22 1.95 -7.98 -5.84
CA PRO A 22 3.07 -7.55 -6.68
C PRO A 22 2.60 -6.60 -7.79
N GLU A 23 3.49 -5.71 -8.21
CA GLU A 23 3.20 -4.73 -9.28
C GLU A 23 2.87 -5.40 -10.62
N ASP A 24 2.01 -4.76 -11.41
CA ASP A 24 1.58 -5.21 -12.74
C ASP A 24 1.00 -6.63 -12.77
N THR A 25 0.43 -7.08 -11.64
CA THR A 25 -0.22 -8.39 -11.52
C THR A 25 -1.74 -8.31 -11.52
N TRP A 26 -2.35 -9.49 -11.56
CA TRP A 26 -3.79 -9.67 -11.43
C TRP A 26 -4.16 -10.07 -10.00
N MET A 27 -5.23 -9.49 -9.49
CA MET A 27 -5.85 -9.84 -8.23
C MET A 27 -7.32 -10.22 -8.43
N ALA A 28 -7.84 -11.06 -7.53
CA ALA A 28 -9.24 -11.44 -7.55
C ALA A 28 -10.13 -10.29 -7.07
N ALA A 29 -11.19 -9.99 -7.81
CA ALA A 29 -12.08 -8.87 -7.54
C ALA A 29 -12.91 -9.00 -6.24
N TYR A 30 -12.98 -10.21 -5.68
CA TYR A 30 -13.81 -10.50 -4.50
C TYR A 30 -12.99 -10.93 -3.28
N ASP A 31 -11.68 -11.11 -3.44
CA ASP A 31 -10.83 -11.53 -2.34
C ASP A 31 -10.40 -10.32 -1.51
N SER A 32 -10.41 -10.50 -0.19
CA SER A 32 -9.90 -9.49 0.73
C SER A 32 -8.42 -9.76 0.96
N ILE A 33 -7.59 -8.76 0.67
CA ILE A 33 -6.14 -8.83 0.83
C ILE A 33 -5.65 -7.85 1.88
N LYS A 34 -4.45 -8.08 2.38
CA LYS A 34 -3.69 -7.05 3.09
C LYS A 34 -2.51 -6.62 2.24
N PHE A 35 -2.19 -5.34 2.29
CA PHE A 35 -1.01 -4.83 1.61
C PHE A 35 0.24 -5.17 2.40
N GLU A 36 1.27 -5.62 1.71
CA GLU A 36 2.61 -5.82 2.23
C GLU A 36 3.58 -4.89 1.50
N VAL A 37 4.21 -4.00 2.26
CA VAL A 37 5.15 -2.99 1.77
C VAL A 37 6.56 -3.31 2.25
N GLU A 38 7.56 -3.07 1.41
CA GLU A 38 8.97 -3.19 1.79
C GLU A 38 9.55 -1.80 2.06
N ILE A 39 10.16 -1.64 3.23
CA ILE A 39 10.71 -0.36 3.70
C ILE A 39 12.15 -0.56 4.14
N GLU A 40 13.03 0.34 3.69
CA GLU A 40 14.43 0.40 4.08
C GLU A 40 14.71 1.63 4.95
N ASN A 41 15.58 1.47 5.96
CA ASN A 41 16.14 2.61 6.69
C ASN A 41 17.50 3.02 6.10
N PHE A 42 17.50 4.09 5.31
CA PHE A 42 18.69 4.66 4.69
C PHE A 42 19.51 5.54 5.65
N HIS A 43 18.95 5.87 6.82
CA HIS A 43 19.66 6.65 7.82
C HIS A 43 20.69 5.82 8.59
N VAL A 44 21.75 6.49 9.07
CA VAL A 44 22.83 5.88 9.87
C VAL A 44 22.41 5.47 11.30
N SER A 45 21.14 5.57 11.66
CA SER A 45 20.63 5.30 13.02
C SER A 45 19.25 4.65 12.95
N PRO A 46 18.87 3.82 13.94
CA PRO A 46 17.56 3.17 13.95
C PRO A 46 16.42 4.18 13.81
N SER A 47 15.39 3.83 13.06
CA SER A 47 14.23 4.69 12.88
C SER A 47 13.36 4.73 14.14
N THR A 48 12.59 5.80 14.31
CA THR A 48 11.59 5.87 15.38
C THR A 48 10.46 4.89 15.11
N SER A 49 10.09 4.11 16.12
CA SER A 49 8.90 3.25 16.03
C SER A 49 7.63 4.10 15.99
N GLY A 50 6.63 3.63 15.22
CA GLY A 50 5.32 4.27 15.13
C GLY A 50 5.17 5.29 14.00
N ARG A 51 6.07 5.26 13.00
CA ARG A 51 5.84 5.99 11.73
C ARG A 51 4.60 5.40 11.06
N VAL A 52 3.78 6.23 10.42
CA VAL A 52 2.56 5.80 9.75
C VAL A 52 2.75 5.93 8.25
N LEU A 53 2.35 4.87 7.54
CA LEU A 53 2.32 4.84 6.10
C LEU A 53 0.87 4.61 5.67
N ASP A 54 0.34 5.56 4.93
CA ASP A 54 -1.01 5.50 4.38
C ASP A 54 -0.98 4.77 3.03
N TRP A 55 -2.03 4.01 2.76
CA TRP A 55 -2.27 3.43 1.45
C TRP A 55 -3.58 3.94 0.86
N TYR A 56 -3.62 4.07 -0.45
CA TYR A 56 -4.75 4.58 -1.20
C TYR A 56 -5.00 3.71 -2.43
N VAL A 57 -6.26 3.42 -2.73
CA VAL A 57 -6.65 2.67 -3.93
C VAL A 57 -7.60 3.48 -4.79
N CYS A 58 -7.34 3.47 -6.09
CA CYS A 58 -8.07 4.26 -7.06
C CYS A 58 -8.39 3.44 -8.31
N GLU A 59 -9.60 3.59 -8.82
CA GLU A 59 -9.99 3.00 -10.11
C GLU A 59 -9.20 3.66 -11.26
N GLY A 60 -8.71 2.83 -12.17
CA GLY A 60 -7.93 3.21 -13.35
C GLY A 60 -6.46 3.51 -13.08
N ILE A 61 -5.73 3.80 -14.15
CA ILE A 61 -4.34 4.25 -14.09
C ILE A 61 -4.32 5.77 -13.85
N LYS A 62 -3.79 6.20 -12.71
CA LYS A 62 -3.76 7.61 -12.28
C LYS A 62 -2.38 7.98 -11.73
N ASN A 63 -2.02 9.25 -11.81
CA ASN A 63 -0.86 9.76 -11.06
C ASN A 63 -1.18 9.77 -9.55
N TYR A 64 -0.15 9.58 -8.71
CA TYR A 64 -0.30 9.45 -7.26
C TYR A 64 -1.08 10.61 -6.61
N ASN A 65 -0.88 11.87 -7.04
CA ASN A 65 -1.61 13.01 -6.46
C ASN A 65 -3.12 12.93 -6.71
N LEU A 66 -3.50 12.55 -7.93
CA LEU A 66 -4.90 12.36 -8.31
C LEU A 66 -5.50 11.16 -7.60
N CYS A 67 -4.72 10.10 -7.42
CA CYS A 67 -5.17 8.93 -6.70
C CYS A 67 -5.47 9.28 -5.23
N ILE A 68 -4.51 9.85 -4.50
CA ILE A 68 -4.69 10.27 -3.09
C ILE A 68 -5.92 11.18 -2.92
N SER A 69 -6.16 12.09 -3.88
CA SER A 69 -7.29 13.03 -3.79
C SER A 69 -8.66 12.43 -4.15
N SER A 70 -8.68 11.23 -4.76
CA SER A 70 -9.90 10.59 -5.28
C SER A 70 -9.95 9.09 -5.00
N SER A 71 -9.28 8.65 -3.93
CA SER A 71 -9.29 7.25 -3.51
C SER A 71 -10.70 6.84 -3.13
N PHE A 72 -11.08 5.62 -3.51
CA PHE A 72 -12.35 5.06 -3.07
C PHE A 72 -12.19 4.24 -1.79
N GLU A 73 -10.97 3.80 -1.51
CA GLU A 73 -10.61 3.11 -0.27
C GLU A 73 -9.19 3.52 0.14
N ASP A 74 -8.98 3.62 1.45
CA ASP A 74 -7.73 4.00 2.08
C ASP A 74 -7.58 3.34 3.44
N GLY A 75 -6.35 3.33 3.94
CA GLY A 75 -6.03 2.82 5.26
C GLY A 75 -4.57 3.07 5.59
N SER A 76 -4.07 2.39 6.62
CA SER A 76 -2.72 2.65 7.12
C SER A 76 -1.98 1.41 7.62
N ILE A 77 -0.65 1.56 7.62
CA ILE A 77 0.36 0.60 8.06
C ILE A 77 1.19 1.31 9.14
N THR A 78 1.37 0.66 10.29
CA THR A 78 2.25 1.18 11.35
C THR A 78 3.62 0.54 11.25
N ILE A 79 4.64 1.38 11.11
CA ILE A 79 6.02 0.95 10.90
C ILE A 79 6.73 0.91 12.25
N SER A 80 7.25 -0.26 12.61
CA SER A 80 8.08 -0.43 13.80
C SER A 80 9.49 0.09 13.54
N SER A 81 10.35 0.13 14.57
CA SER A 81 11.72 0.60 14.41
C SER A 81 12.50 -0.35 13.48
N ILE A 82 13.16 0.22 12.48
CA ILE A 82 14.01 -0.47 11.50
C ILE A 82 15.47 -0.11 11.78
N LEU A 83 16.35 -1.11 11.81
CA LEU A 83 17.79 -0.87 11.98
C LEU A 83 18.42 -0.25 10.71
N PRO A 84 19.54 0.48 10.84
CA PRO A 84 20.23 1.09 9.69
C PRO A 84 20.57 0.07 8.61
N GLY A 85 20.23 0.38 7.35
CA GLY A 85 20.52 -0.46 6.18
C GLY A 85 19.76 -1.79 6.14
N VAL A 86 18.69 -1.93 6.94
CA VAL A 86 17.83 -3.11 6.95
C VAL A 86 16.54 -2.82 6.18
N VAL A 87 16.11 -3.82 5.40
CA VAL A 87 14.81 -3.87 4.76
C VAL A 87 13.89 -4.74 5.60
N GLU A 88 12.70 -4.24 5.90
CA GLU A 88 11.64 -4.98 6.60
C GLU A 88 10.33 -4.89 5.81
N THR A 89 9.51 -5.94 5.93
CA THR A 89 8.17 -5.98 5.32
C THR A 89 7.11 -5.68 6.38
N PHE A 90 6.18 -4.78 6.04
CA PHE A 90 5.07 -4.40 6.92
C PHE A 90 3.73 -4.68 6.27
N GLU A 91 2.77 -5.14 7.08
CA GLU A 91 1.44 -5.52 6.65
C GLU A 91 0.40 -4.46 7.06
N SER A 92 -0.57 -4.18 6.19
CA SER A 92 -1.65 -3.24 6.48
C SER A 92 -2.52 -3.67 7.66
N SER A 93 -2.98 -2.67 8.43
CA SER A 93 -3.83 -2.89 9.60
C SER A 93 -5.23 -3.37 9.22
N THR A 94 -5.69 -2.98 8.04
CA THR A 94 -7.01 -3.28 7.48
C THR A 94 -6.87 -4.07 6.18
N TYR A 95 -7.92 -4.82 5.85
CA TYR A 95 -8.04 -5.48 4.56
C TYR A 95 -8.56 -4.51 3.51
N PHE A 96 -8.14 -4.73 2.27
CA PHE A 96 -8.68 -4.11 1.07
C PHE A 96 -9.47 -5.17 0.28
N ASN A 97 -10.62 -4.79 -0.27
CA ASN A 97 -11.39 -5.63 -1.19
C ASN A 97 -11.78 -4.82 -2.44
N PRO A 98 -11.50 -5.30 -3.67
CA PRO A 98 -11.93 -4.60 -4.88
C PRO A 98 -13.46 -4.54 -5.06
N ASN A 99 -14.23 -5.29 -4.27
CA ASN A 99 -15.69 -5.31 -4.22
C ASN A 99 -16.35 -5.58 -5.59
N GLY A 100 -15.74 -6.46 -6.38
CA GLY A 100 -16.19 -6.80 -7.72
C GLY A 100 -15.78 -5.82 -8.81
N PHE A 101 -14.93 -4.84 -8.51
CA PHE A 101 -14.33 -3.99 -9.53
C PHE A 101 -13.48 -4.83 -10.50
N GLU A 102 -13.61 -4.56 -11.79
CA GLU A 102 -12.84 -5.21 -12.85
C GLU A 102 -12.09 -4.17 -13.67
N GLY A 103 -10.77 -4.35 -13.79
CA GLY A 103 -9.88 -3.47 -14.52
C GLY A 103 -8.70 -2.96 -13.70
N ASN A 104 -7.97 -2.01 -14.27
CA ASN A 104 -6.78 -1.46 -13.62
C ASN A 104 -7.13 -0.65 -12.36
N MET A 105 -6.31 -0.80 -11.32
CA MET A 105 -6.33 0.04 -10.14
C MET A 105 -4.93 0.60 -9.88
N THR A 106 -4.86 1.85 -9.47
CA THR A 106 -3.64 2.46 -8.96
C THR A 106 -3.62 2.32 -7.45
N ILE A 107 -2.51 1.80 -6.92
CA ILE A 107 -2.23 1.77 -5.48
C ILE A 107 -1.12 2.78 -5.21
N VAL A 108 -1.26 3.51 -4.11
CA VAL A 108 -0.26 4.47 -3.64
C VAL A 108 0.03 4.19 -2.17
N TYR A 109 1.31 4.05 -1.83
CA TYR A 109 1.81 4.14 -0.47
C TYR A 109 2.45 5.50 -0.25
N LYS A 110 2.21 6.11 0.90
CA LYS A 110 2.79 7.41 1.25
C LYS A 110 2.98 7.50 2.75
N PHE A 111 4.17 7.90 3.20
CA PHE A 111 4.34 8.27 4.60
C PHE A 111 3.48 9.49 4.96
N ASP A 112 2.92 9.45 6.18
CA ASP A 112 2.11 10.54 6.72
C ASP A 112 2.96 11.81 6.93
N GLN A 113 4.23 11.62 7.28
CA GLN A 113 5.25 12.65 7.45
C GLN A 113 6.46 12.34 6.59
N PHE A 114 6.85 13.32 5.77
CA PHE A 114 8.09 13.28 5.02
C PHE A 114 9.30 13.34 5.96
N ASP A 115 10.40 12.70 5.60
CA ASP A 115 11.65 12.81 6.36
C ASP A 115 12.74 13.59 5.60
N PHE A 116 14.02 13.23 5.79
CA PHE A 116 15.13 13.97 5.20
C PHE A 116 15.25 13.77 3.69
N ASP A 117 14.68 12.68 3.13
CA ASP A 117 14.57 12.47 1.69
C ASP A 117 13.14 12.17 1.26
N SER A 118 12.40 13.21 0.86
CA SER A 118 11.02 13.05 0.42
C SER A 118 10.83 12.32 -0.92
N SER A 119 11.91 11.97 -1.63
CA SER A 119 11.81 11.29 -2.92
C SER A 119 11.46 9.81 -2.82
N ASN A 120 11.70 9.19 -1.66
CA ASN A 120 11.41 7.78 -1.38
C ASN A 120 10.19 7.59 -0.44
N ASP A 121 9.54 8.69 -0.07
CA ASP A 121 8.41 8.69 0.87
C ASP A 121 7.06 8.34 0.21
N ILE A 122 7.03 8.21 -1.11
CA ILE A 122 5.84 7.87 -1.91
C ILE A 122 6.19 6.79 -2.93
N TYR A 123 5.37 5.74 -2.97
CA TYR A 123 5.46 4.68 -3.95
C TYR A 123 4.11 4.47 -4.62
N SER A 124 4.07 4.31 -5.94
CA SER A 124 2.82 4.10 -6.67
C SER A 124 3.00 3.07 -7.77
N PHE A 125 2.05 2.15 -7.86
CA PHE A 125 2.07 1.05 -8.80
C PHE A 125 0.65 0.70 -9.25
N VAL A 126 0.55 -0.14 -10.28
CA VAL A 126 -0.73 -0.56 -10.87
C VAL A 126 -0.92 -2.05 -10.65
N VAL A 127 -2.16 -2.44 -10.43
CA VAL A 127 -2.63 -3.83 -10.44
C VAL A 127 -3.88 -3.94 -11.30
N ASN A 128 -4.26 -5.14 -11.69
CA ASN A 128 -5.50 -5.41 -12.40
C ASN A 128 -6.43 -6.30 -11.58
N SER A 129 -7.64 -5.86 -11.31
CA SER A 129 -8.66 -6.67 -10.67
C SER A 129 -9.46 -7.44 -11.70
N THR A 130 -9.67 -8.75 -11.50
CA THR A 130 -10.49 -9.58 -12.38
C THR A 130 -11.53 -10.40 -11.63
N THR A 131 -12.70 -10.54 -12.24
CA THR A 131 -13.77 -11.42 -11.79
C THR A 131 -13.53 -12.89 -12.20
N ASP A 132 -12.54 -13.16 -13.04
CA ASP A 132 -12.24 -14.52 -13.55
C ASP A 132 -11.71 -15.49 -12.48
N TYR A 133 -11.20 -14.98 -11.35
CA TYR A 133 -10.70 -15.81 -10.24
C TYR A 133 -11.78 -16.26 -9.26
N MET A 134 -13.04 -16.35 -9.70
CA MET A 134 -14.11 -16.95 -8.90
C MET A 134 -13.96 -18.47 -8.87
N ASP A 135 -13.52 -19.01 -7.73
CA ASP A 135 -13.65 -20.45 -7.45
C ASP A 135 -15.15 -20.82 -7.44
N ILE A 136 -15.60 -21.49 -8.50
CA ILE A 136 -16.92 -22.16 -8.50
C ILE A 136 -16.84 -23.30 -7.48
N LYS A 137 -17.34 -23.07 -6.28
CA LYS A 137 -17.68 -24.15 -5.36
C LYS A 137 -18.92 -24.85 -5.91
N ILE A 138 -18.73 -25.94 -6.66
CA ILE A 138 -19.80 -26.88 -6.97
C ILE A 138 -20.09 -27.62 -5.65
N ASP A 139 -21.18 -27.26 -4.99
CA ASP A 139 -21.76 -28.09 -3.95
C ASP A 139 -22.32 -29.34 -4.65
N ASP A 140 -21.64 -30.47 -4.50
CA ASP A 140 -22.11 -31.75 -5.03
C ASP A 140 -23.25 -32.24 -4.12
N ASP A 141 -24.44 -31.65 -4.26
CA ASP A 141 -25.68 -32.27 -3.80
C ASP A 141 -26.02 -33.41 -4.78
N THR A 142 -25.25 -34.50 -4.70
CA THR A 142 -25.74 -35.80 -5.15
C THR A 142 -26.37 -36.51 -3.97
N SER A 143 -27.59 -36.07 -3.65
CA SER A 143 -28.57 -36.93 -3.00
C SER A 143 -28.79 -38.20 -3.85
N VAL A 144 -28.18 -39.33 -3.47
CA VAL A 144 -28.56 -40.69 -3.91
C VAL A 144 -28.60 -41.65 -2.74
#